data_AF-A0A2W1B9C4-F1
#
_entry.id   AF-A0A2W1B9C4-F1
#
_cell.length_a   1.000
_cell.length_b   1.000
_cell.length_c   1.000
_cell.angle_alpha   90.00
_cell.angle_beta   90.00
_cell.angle_gamma   90.00
#
_symmetry.space_group_name_H-M   'P 1'
#
loop_
_entity.id
_entity.type
_entity.pdbx_description
1 polymer ?
#
loop_
_entity_poly.entity_id
_entity_poly.type
_entity_poly.pdbx_seq_one_letter_code
_entity_poly.pdbx_strand_id
1 'polypeptide(L)'
;MLTDGGEIFEMWRKPEVELYTKVYLFNITNAEEYMSGIDSKIKVKEVGPYVYREFLEHKVTKFNDNATLSAIPLHPLTWVEELSEGNQENDTLYLPHIAMLVSF
;
A
#
# COMPACT_ATOMS: atom_id res chain seq x y z
N MET A 1 -23.07 -2.88 20.51
CA MET A 1 -21.72 -2.89 21.13
C MET A 1 -20.87 -3.91 20.39
N LEU A 2 -19.56 -3.71 20.33
CA LEU A 2 -18.62 -4.70 19.75
C LEU A 2 -18.43 -5.84 20.74
N THR A 3 -19.38 -6.77 20.73
CA THR A 3 -19.39 -7.95 21.58
C THR A 3 -18.95 -9.16 20.77
N ASP A 4 -18.19 -10.06 21.39
CA ASP A 4 -17.73 -11.29 20.75
C ASP A 4 -18.90 -12.09 20.14
N GLY A 5 -18.73 -12.52 18.88
CA GLY A 5 -19.76 -13.21 18.09
C GLY A 5 -20.96 -12.35 17.64
N GLY A 6 -20.97 -11.04 17.92
CA GLY A 6 -22.04 -10.14 17.45
C GLY A 6 -21.89 -9.78 15.97
N GLU A 7 -22.99 -9.62 15.25
CA GLU A 7 -22.97 -9.29 13.81
C GLU A 7 -22.18 -8.01 13.49
N ILE A 8 -22.43 -6.93 14.23
CA ILE A 8 -21.70 -5.66 14.09
C ILE A 8 -20.21 -5.84 14.38
N PHE A 9 -19.88 -6.71 15.34
CA PHE A 9 -18.49 -7.02 15.65
C PHE A 9 -17.82 -7.78 14.50
N GLU A 10 -18.48 -8.79 13.91
CA GLU A 10 -17.94 -9.52 12.77
C GLU A 10 -17.77 -8.63 11.53
N MET A 11 -18.74 -7.76 11.24
CA MET A 11 -18.62 -6.77 10.17
C MET A 11 -17.45 -5.80 10.39
N TRP A 12 -17.20 -5.38 11.63
CA TRP A 12 -16.04 -4.56 11.96
C TRP A 12 -14.73 -5.38 11.90
N ARG A 13 -14.74 -6.62 12.40
CA ARG A 13 -13.57 -7.50 12.50
C ARG A 13 -13.07 -7.92 11.12
N LYS A 14 -13.98 -8.25 10.20
CA LYS A 14 -13.66 -8.68 8.84
C LYS A 14 -14.78 -8.26 7.87
N PRO A 15 -14.82 -6.98 7.48
CA PRO A 15 -15.85 -6.47 6.57
C PRO A 15 -15.80 -7.16 5.21
N GLU A 16 -16.97 -7.50 4.67
CA GLU A 16 -17.11 -8.00 3.30
C GLU A 16 -17.19 -6.83 2.32
N VAL A 17 -16.04 -6.24 2.00
CA VAL A 17 -15.90 -5.16 1.01
C VAL A 17 -14.84 -5.48 -0.02
N GLU A 18 -15.03 -4.99 -1.24
CA GLU A 18 -13.98 -5.00 -2.26
C GLU A 18 -13.23 -3.68 -2.22
N LEU A 19 -12.08 -3.67 -1.57
CA LEU A 19 -11.18 -2.54 -1.49
C LEU A 19 -9.97 -2.79 -2.40
N TYR A 20 -9.58 -1.75 -3.15
CA TYR A 20 -8.46 -1.81 -4.07
C TYR A 20 -7.49 -0.65 -3.81
N THR A 21 -6.21 -0.97 -3.67
CA THR A 21 -5.11 -0.01 -3.62
C THR A 21 -4.52 0.14 -5.01
N LYS A 22 -4.51 1.36 -5.55
CA LYS A 22 -3.83 1.67 -6.82
C LYS A 22 -2.54 2.42 -6.53
N VAL A 23 -1.42 1.87 -7.00
CA VAL A 23 -0.10 2.48 -6.85
C VAL A 23 0.34 3.08 -8.18
N TYR A 24 0.78 4.34 -8.13
CA TYR A 24 1.37 5.06 -9.26
C TYR A 24 2.76 5.52 -8.84
N LEU A 25 3.76 5.25 -9.69
CA LEU A 25 5.16 5.52 -9.42
C LEU A 25 5.71 6.54 -10.42
N PHE A 26 6.59 7.42 -9.98
CA PHE A 26 7.25 8.42 -10.82
C PHE A 26 8.63 7.93 -11.24
N ASN A 27 8.70 7.24 -12.36
CA ASN A 27 9.94 6.75 -12.95
C ASN A 27 10.84 7.92 -13.36
N ILE A 28 12.09 7.93 -12.92
CA ILE A 28 13.08 8.94 -13.32
C ILE A 28 13.62 8.62 -14.71
N THR A 29 13.59 9.60 -15.61
CA THR A 29 13.99 9.39 -17.02
C THR A 29 15.32 10.04 -17.41
N ASN A 30 15.98 10.75 -16.48
CA ASN A 30 17.24 11.49 -16.73
C ASN A 30 18.20 11.42 -15.52
N ALA A 31 18.30 10.24 -14.88
CA ALA A 31 19.06 10.08 -13.65
C ALA A 31 20.54 10.47 -13.83
N GLU A 32 21.17 10.03 -14.94
CA GLU A 32 22.58 10.29 -15.21
C GLU A 32 22.85 11.77 -15.51
N GLU A 33 22.00 12.42 -16.31
CA GLU A 33 22.11 13.84 -16.64
C GLU A 33 21.91 14.73 -15.42
N TYR A 34 20.99 14.36 -14.53
CA TYR A 34 20.78 15.07 -13.27
C TYR A 34 21.99 14.91 -12.34
N MET A 35 22.49 13.68 -12.16
CA MET A 35 23.62 13.40 -11.26
C MET A 35 24.95 13.98 -11.75
N SER A 36 25.12 14.12 -13.06
CA SER A 36 26.29 14.77 -13.68
C SER A 36 26.20 16.30 -13.72
N GLY A 37 25.05 16.88 -13.32
CA GLY A 37 24.81 18.33 -13.33
C GLY A 37 24.52 18.92 -14.71
N ILE A 38 24.33 18.09 -15.75
CA ILE A 38 23.89 18.52 -17.09
C ILE A 38 22.47 19.07 -17.02
N ASP A 39 21.57 18.31 -16.39
CA ASP A 39 20.20 18.73 -16.12
C ASP A 39 20.10 19.26 -14.69
N SER A 40 19.53 20.46 -14.51
CA SER A 40 19.29 21.04 -13.18
C SER A 40 18.04 20.51 -12.48
N LYS A 41 17.24 19.69 -13.17
CA LYS A 41 15.96 19.15 -12.66
C LYS A 41 15.80 17.69 -13.05
N ILE A 42 15.26 16.91 -12.11
CA ILE A 42 14.81 15.55 -12.38
C ILE A 42 13.56 15.59 -13.26
N LYS A 43 13.54 14.76 -14.30
CA LYS A 43 12.40 14.49 -15.18
C LYS A 43 11.82 13.15 -14.77
N VAL A 44 10.50 13.12 -14.58
CA VAL A 44 9.78 11.91 -14.18
C VAL A 44 8.65 11.61 -15.15
N LYS A 45 8.32 10.33 -15.26
CA LYS A 45 7.14 9.83 -15.96
C LYS A 45 6.33 8.97 -14.99
N GLU A 46 5.05 9.27 -14.84
CA GLU A 46 4.12 8.41 -14.08
C GLU A 46 3.97 7.04 -14.77
N VAL A 47 4.01 5.97 -13.97
CA VAL A 47 3.81 4.58 -14.38
C VAL A 47 2.85 3.91 -13.40
N GLY A 48 1.86 3.21 -13.93
CA GLY A 48 0.78 2.57 -13.19
C GLY A 48 -0.52 2.55 -13.99
N PRO A 49 -1.62 2.07 -13.40
CA PRO A 49 -1.71 1.60 -12.02
C PRO A 49 -1.11 0.20 -11.80
N TYR A 50 -0.48 0.02 -10.64
CA TYR A 50 -0.28 -1.31 -10.04
C TYR A 50 -1.41 -1.52 -9.02
N VAL A 51 -2.34 -2.45 -9.29
CA VAL A 51 -3.57 -2.62 -8.50
C VAL A 51 -3.50 -3.86 -7.61
N TYR A 52 -3.79 -3.64 -6.33
CA TYR A 52 -3.87 -4.68 -5.32
C TYR A 52 -5.26 -4.70 -4.69
N ARG A 53 -5.82 -5.89 -4.46
CA ARG A 53 -6.95 -6.07 -3.57
C ARG A 53 -6.45 -6.02 -2.14
N GLU A 54 -7.03 -5.13 -1.35
CA GLU A 54 -6.73 -4.95 0.06
C GLU A 54 -7.84 -5.62 0.88
N PHE A 55 -7.46 -6.53 1.78
CA PHE A 55 -8.42 -7.07 2.76
C PHE A 55 -8.26 -6.32 4.07
N LEU A 56 -9.38 -5.94 4.69
CA LEU A 56 -9.37 -5.35 6.02
C LEU A 56 -9.68 -6.44 7.05
N GLU A 57 -8.77 -6.65 7.99
CA GLU A 57 -9.01 -7.55 9.12
C GLU A 57 -8.49 -6.93 10.43
N HIS A 58 -9.30 -6.99 11.48
CA HIS A 58 -8.88 -6.65 12.83
C HIS A 58 -8.64 -7.94 13.61
N LYS A 59 -7.37 -8.27 13.86
CA LYS A 59 -7.02 -9.36 14.75
C LYS A 59 -7.21 -8.92 16.19
N VAL A 60 -8.33 -9.30 16.79
CA VAL A 60 -8.61 -9.00 18.21
C VAL A 60 -7.67 -9.80 19.11
N THR A 61 -6.97 -9.10 19.98
CA THR A 61 -6.03 -9.69 20.95
C THR A 61 -6.66 -9.86 22.33
N LYS A 62 -7.59 -8.96 22.71
CA LYS A 62 -8.25 -8.99 24.02
C LYS A 62 -9.54 -8.17 24.04
N PHE A 63 -10.58 -8.67 24.72
CA PHE A 63 -11.67 -7.86 25.26
C PHE A 63 -11.35 -7.44 26.69
N ASN A 64 -11.52 -6.16 27.01
CA ASN A 64 -11.14 -5.58 28.29
C ASN A 64 -12.38 -5.37 29.18
N ASP A 65 -12.18 -5.40 30.50
CA ASP A 65 -13.26 -5.26 31.50
C ASP A 65 -13.89 -3.85 31.51
N ASN A 66 -13.25 -2.86 30.89
CA ASN A 66 -13.72 -1.49 30.77
C ASN A 66 -14.52 -1.22 29.47
N ALA A 67 -15.13 -2.26 28.90
CA ALA A 67 -15.92 -2.20 27.66
C ALA A 67 -15.13 -1.68 26.43
N THR A 68 -13.83 -1.96 26.39
CA THR A 68 -12.97 -1.75 25.22
C THR A 68 -12.43 -3.07 24.70
N LEU A 69 -11.80 -3.05 23.53
CA LEU A 69 -11.04 -4.19 23.00
C LEU A 69 -9.70 -3.70 22.45
N SER A 70 -8.74 -4.61 22.42
CA SER A 70 -7.43 -4.41 21.80
C SER A 70 -7.35 -5.25 20.53
N ALA A 71 -6.88 -4.65 19.43
CA ALA A 71 -6.76 -5.32 18.14
C ALA A 71 -5.56 -4.82 17.34
N ILE A 72 -5.09 -5.65 16.41
CA ILE A 72 -4.06 -5.33 15.43
C ILE A 72 -4.74 -5.25 14.05
N PRO A 73 -4.72 -4.10 13.37
CA PRO A 73 -5.21 -3.99 12.01
C PRO A 73 -4.26 -4.71 11.04
N LEU A 74 -4.83 -5.47 10.11
CA LEU A 74 -4.15 -6.23 9.08
C LEU A 74 -4.71 -5.81 7.72
N HIS A 75 -3.81 -5.52 6.79
CA HIS A 75 -4.11 -5.03 5.45
C HIS A 75 -3.34 -5.84 4.39
N PRO A 76 -3.54 -7.16 4.28
CA PRO A 76 -2.85 -7.94 3.27
C PRO A 76 -3.28 -7.48 1.86
N LEU A 77 -2.29 -7.34 0.99
CA LEU A 77 -2.46 -6.96 -0.40
C LEU A 77 -2.30 -8.19 -1.30
N THR A 78 -3.18 -8.34 -2.27
CA THR A 78 -3.09 -9.37 -3.32
C THR A 78 -3.12 -8.70 -4.68
N TRP A 79 -2.17 -9.02 -5.55
CA TRP A 79 -2.10 -8.45 -6.90
C TRP A 79 -3.35 -8.74 -7.73
N VAL A 80 -3.79 -7.75 -8.52
CA VAL A 80 -4.93 -7.85 -9.43
C VAL A 80 -4.49 -7.43 -10.83
N GLU A 81 -4.06 -8.42 -11.63
CA GLU A 81 -3.51 -8.21 -12.96
C GLU A 81 -4.52 -7.53 -13.90
N GLU A 82 -5.80 -7.92 -13.83
CA GLU A 82 -6.84 -7.42 -14.75
C GLU A 82 -7.12 -5.93 -14.59
N LEU A 83 -6.85 -5.37 -13.40
CA LEU A 83 -7.03 -3.95 -13.11
C LEU A 83 -5.75 -3.12 -13.24
N SER A 84 -4.63 -3.77 -13.54
CA SER A 84 -3.30 -3.14 -13.56
C SER A 84 -2.85 -2.67 -14.94
N GLU A 85 -3.77 -2.65 -15.92
CA GLU A 85 -3.56 -2.06 -17.25
C GLU A 85 -2.30 -2.57 -17.99
N GLY A 86 -1.90 -3.82 -17.71
CA GLY A 86 -0.72 -4.46 -18.30
C GLY A 86 0.61 -4.15 -17.62
N ASN A 87 0.63 -3.29 -16.59
CA ASN A 87 1.79 -3.14 -15.71
C ASN A 87 1.98 -4.41 -14.88
N GLN A 88 3.22 -4.77 -14.58
CA GLN A 88 3.56 -6.02 -13.89
C GLN A 88 4.39 -5.75 -12.64
N GLU A 89 4.23 -6.54 -11.58
CA GLU A 89 4.98 -6.35 -10.32
C GLU A 89 6.50 -6.43 -10.48
N ASN A 90 6.99 -6.97 -11.60
CA ASN A 90 8.40 -7.07 -11.95
C ASN A 90 8.88 -5.99 -12.96
N ASP A 91 8.07 -4.96 -13.22
CA ASP A 91 8.48 -3.81 -14.01
C ASP A 91 9.71 -3.13 -13.41
N THR A 92 10.66 -2.75 -14.26
CA THR A 92 11.87 -2.06 -13.82
C THR A 92 11.66 -0.55 -13.88
N LEU A 93 11.88 0.11 -12.74
CA LEU A 93 11.76 1.57 -12.60
C LEU A 93 13.01 2.14 -11.93
N TYR A 94 13.40 3.34 -12.33
CA TYR A 94 14.47 4.12 -11.71
C TYR A 94 13.86 5.08 -10.70
N LEU A 95 14.20 4.89 -9.43
CA LEU A 95 13.67 5.66 -8.29
C LEU A 95 14.83 6.13 -7.39
N PRO A 96 14.60 7.13 -6.52
CA PRO A 96 15.60 7.51 -5.53
C PRO A 96 15.99 6.33 -4.62
N HIS A 97 17.27 6.24 -4.28
CA HIS A 97 17.75 5.21 -3.36
C HIS A 97 17.28 5.49 -1.92
N ILE A 98 16.11 4.98 -1.56
CA ILE A 98 15.39 5.29 -0.30
C ILE A 98 16.29 5.16 0.93
N ALA A 99 17.11 4.09 1.02
CA ALA A 99 17.98 3.88 2.18
C ALA A 99 19.06 4.95 2.35
N MET A 100 19.55 5.55 1.26
CA MET A 100 20.54 6.63 1.35
C MET A 100 19.90 7.95 1.78
N LEU A 101 18.62 8.17 1.46
CA LEU A 101 17.91 9.41 1.83
C LEU A 101 17.67 9.53 3.35
N VAL A 102 17.66 8.40 4.06
CA VAL A 102 17.38 8.36 5.51
C VAL A 102 18.64 8.20 6.38
N SER A 103 19.81 8.10 5.75
CA SER A 103 21.08 7.96 6.45
C SER A 103 21.61 9.35 6.81
N PHE A 104 21.63 9.67 8.10
CA PHE A 104 22.24 10.88 8.69
C PHE A 104 23.48 10.51 9.50
#